data_AF-A0A3D0RXR6-F1
#
_entry.id   AF-A0A3D0RXR6-F1
#
_cell.length_a   1.000
_cell.length_b   1.000
_cell.length_c   1.000
_cell.angle_alpha   90.00
_cell.angle_beta   90.00
_cell.angle_gamma   90.00
#
_symmetry.space_group_name_H-M   'P 1'
#
loop_
_entity.id
_entity.type
_entity.pdbx_description
1 polymer ?
#
loop_
_entity_poly.entity_id
_entity_poly.type
_entity_poly.pdbx_seq_one_letter_code
_entity_poly.pdbx_strand_id
1 'polypeptide(L)'
;GSLADGDQAVVRVRVAVDSSVTGAVVNEATVDADTDDPNEANNTDDDDSSVDVEADLAIDKSHTGRVLAGGQVSYVLTVSNLGPSDSPGPIVVTDTLPAG
;
A
#
# COMPACT_ATOMS: atom_id res chain seq x y z
N GLY A 1 -5.89 -17.68 -30.44
CA GLY A 1 -5.71 -19.15 -30.59
C GLY A 1 -7.07 -19.80 -30.50
N SER A 2 -7.22 -21.07 -30.91
CA SER A 2 -8.50 -21.79 -30.75
C SER A 2 -8.53 -22.56 -29.43
N LEU A 3 -9.71 -22.64 -28.82
CA LEU A 3 -10.04 -23.58 -27.75
C LEU A 3 -11.05 -24.59 -28.30
N ALA A 4 -10.77 -25.88 -28.20
CA ALA A 4 -11.76 -26.89 -28.55
C ALA A 4 -12.76 -27.09 -27.39
N ASP A 5 -13.84 -27.83 -27.65
CA ASP A 5 -14.83 -28.16 -26.62
C ASP A 5 -14.18 -28.83 -25.40
N GLY A 6 -14.40 -28.25 -24.22
CA GLY A 6 -13.81 -28.69 -22.95
C GLY A 6 -12.36 -28.26 -22.69
N ASP A 7 -11.67 -27.62 -23.65
CA ASP A 7 -10.31 -27.11 -23.45
C ASP A 7 -10.30 -25.86 -22.55
N GLN A 8 -9.17 -25.63 -21.88
CA GLN A 8 -8.92 -24.43 -21.09
C GLN A 8 -7.60 -23.77 -21.50
N ALA A 9 -7.62 -22.43 -21.56
CA ALA A 9 -6.40 -21.61 -21.59
C ALA A 9 -6.27 -20.86 -20.26
N VAL A 10 -5.04 -20.73 -19.77
CA VAL A 10 -4.74 -20.02 -18.51
C VAL A 10 -3.78 -18.89 -18.78
N VAL A 11 -4.21 -17.66 -18.49
CA VAL A 11 -3.36 -16.46 -18.50
C VAL A 11 -3.01 -16.11 -17.05
N ARG A 12 -1.73 -15.85 -16.77
CA ARG A 12 -1.26 -15.41 -15.45
C ARG A 12 -0.76 -13.98 -15.52
N VAL A 13 -1.39 -13.10 -14.75
CA VAL A 13 -1.05 -11.68 -14.66
C VAL A 13 -0.41 -11.41 -13.30
N ARG A 14 0.64 -10.58 -13.27
CA ARG A 14 1.26 -10.07 -12.06
C ARG A 14 1.37 -8.56 -12.18
N VAL A 15 0.84 -7.86 -11.18
CA VAL A 15 0.89 -6.40 -11.08
C VAL A 15 1.47 -6.02 -9.72
N ALA A 16 2.20 -4.91 -9.68
CA ALA A 16 2.59 -4.29 -8.42
C ALA A 16 1.48 -3.34 -7.99
N VAL A 17 1.09 -3.41 -6.73
CA VAL A 17 0.21 -2.43 -6.09
C VAL A 17 1.09 -1.37 -5.45
N ASP A 18 0.77 -0.10 -5.69
CA ASP A 18 1.54 1.03 -5.14
C ASP A 18 1.37 1.14 -3.62
N SER A 19 2.42 1.53 -2.89
CA SER A 19 2.41 1.58 -1.42
C SER A 19 1.42 2.58 -0.84
N SER A 20 0.98 3.56 -1.65
CA SER A 20 -0.02 4.57 -1.27
C SER A 20 -1.47 4.10 -1.42
N VAL A 21 -1.72 2.94 -2.05
CA VAL A 21 -3.08 2.44 -2.26
C VAL A 21 -3.71 2.07 -0.93
N THR A 22 -4.94 2.55 -0.73
CA THR A 22 -5.79 2.21 0.41
C THR A 22 -7.15 1.75 -0.10
N GLY A 23 -7.83 0.90 0.66
CA GLY A 23 -9.16 0.42 0.29
C GLY A 23 -9.09 -0.85 -0.54
N ALA A 24 -9.68 -0.85 -1.73
CA ALA A 24 -9.80 -2.05 -2.55
C ALA A 24 -9.30 -1.81 -3.98
N VAL A 25 -8.80 -2.86 -4.60
CA VAL A 25 -8.39 -2.89 -6.01
C VAL A 25 -9.25 -3.88 -6.77
N VAL A 26 -9.68 -3.50 -7.96
CA VAL A 26 -10.51 -4.34 -8.83
C VAL A 26 -9.73 -4.67 -10.09
N ASN A 27 -9.64 -5.96 -10.42
CA ASN A 27 -9.10 -6.43 -11.69
C ASN A 27 -10.22 -7.06 -12.52
N GLU A 28 -10.61 -6.38 -13.60
CA GLU A 28 -11.61 -6.86 -14.57
C GLU A 28 -10.93 -7.53 -15.76
N ALA A 29 -11.50 -8.64 -16.22
CA ALA A 29 -11.07 -9.37 -17.41
C ALA A 29 -12.25 -9.58 -18.36
N THR A 30 -11.97 -9.47 -19.66
CA THR A 30 -12.92 -9.73 -20.72
C THR A 30 -12.36 -10.71 -21.74
N VAL A 31 -13.24 -11.52 -22.32
CA VAL A 31 -12.93 -12.41 -23.44
C VAL A 31 -13.82 -12.08 -24.63
N ASP A 32 -13.27 -12.18 -25.84
CA ASP A 32 -14.00 -11.92 -27.08
C ASP A 32 -13.53 -12.90 -28.17
N ALA A 33 -14.41 -13.19 -29.14
CA ALA A 33 -14.14 -14.12 -30.22
C ALA A 33 -14.92 -13.78 -31.50
N ASP A 34 -14.36 -14.11 -32.67
CA ASP A 34 -15.02 -13.93 -33.97
C ASP A 34 -16.20 -14.92 -34.20
N THR A 35 -16.26 -16.00 -33.42
CA THR A 35 -17.34 -16.98 -33.46
C THR A 35 -18.51 -16.51 -32.62
N ASP A 36 -19.73 -16.66 -33.14
CA ASP A 36 -20.97 -16.28 -32.45
C ASP A 36 -21.08 -16.94 -31.06
N ASP A 37 -21.18 -16.08 -30.04
CA ASP A 37 -21.36 -16.49 -28.65
C ASP A 37 -22.84 -16.27 -28.25
N PRO A 38 -23.58 -17.34 -27.93
CA PRO A 38 -24.99 -17.21 -27.56
C PRO A 38 -25.22 -16.49 -26.21
N ASN A 39 -24.19 -16.24 -25.41
CA ASN A 39 -24.31 -15.60 -24.10
C ASN A 39 -23.15 -14.63 -23.79
N GLU A 40 -23.06 -13.51 -24.49
CA GLU A 40 -22.05 -12.47 -24.23
C GLU A 40 -22.01 -11.94 -22.79
N ALA A 41 -23.08 -12.12 -22.00
CA ALA A 41 -23.16 -11.64 -20.62
C ALA A 41 -22.21 -12.36 -19.64
N ASN A 42 -21.61 -13.49 -20.04
CA ASN A 42 -20.62 -14.21 -19.22
C ASN A 42 -19.17 -13.99 -19.68
N ASN A 43 -18.95 -13.05 -20.61
CA ASN A 43 -17.62 -12.77 -21.17
C ASN A 43 -16.83 -11.71 -20.39
N THR A 44 -17.38 -11.22 -19.28
CA THR A 44 -16.72 -10.30 -18.35
C THR A 44 -16.78 -10.89 -16.95
N ASP A 45 -15.67 -10.81 -16.24
CA ASP A 45 -15.58 -11.16 -14.82
C ASP A 45 -14.59 -10.21 -14.12
N ASP A 46 -14.81 -9.95 -12.84
CA ASP A 46 -13.97 -9.08 -12.02
C ASP A 46 -13.60 -9.74 -10.69
N ASP A 47 -12.42 -9.38 -10.18
CA ASP A 47 -11.92 -9.80 -8.89
C ASP A 47 -11.59 -8.56 -8.04
N ASP A 48 -12.29 -8.42 -6.92
CA ASP A 48 -12.10 -7.35 -5.94
C ASP A 48 -11.25 -7.86 -4.77
N SER A 49 -10.17 -7.14 -4.48
CA SER A 49 -9.25 -7.45 -3.39
C SER A 49 -9.06 -6.23 -2.48
N SER A 50 -9.32 -6.41 -1.19
CA SER A 50 -8.95 -5.42 -0.18
C SER A 50 -7.43 -5.34 -0.03
N VAL A 51 -6.90 -4.13 0.03
CA VAL A 51 -5.48 -3.86 0.27
C VAL A 51 -5.25 -3.71 1.78
N ASP A 52 -4.43 -4.60 2.33
CA ASP A 52 -3.93 -4.47 3.69
C ASP A 52 -2.84 -3.39 3.74
N VAL A 53 -3.07 -2.36 4.54
CA VAL A 53 -2.12 -1.26 4.73
C VAL A 53 -1.27 -1.57 5.97
N GLU A 54 0.01 -1.82 5.76
CA GLU A 54 0.98 -2.12 6.81
C GLU A 54 2.09 -1.06 6.81
N ALA A 55 2.00 -0.08 7.72
CA ALA A 55 3.06 0.91 7.93
C ALA A 55 3.81 0.61 9.24
N ASP A 56 5.13 0.61 9.19
CA ASP A 56 6.01 0.44 10.35
C ASP A 56 6.64 1.80 10.72
N LEU A 57 6.03 2.53 11.64
CA LEU A 57 6.53 3.83 12.06
C LEU A 57 7.57 3.71 13.19
N ALA A 58 8.76 4.25 12.95
CA ALA A 58 9.84 4.39 13.92
C ALA A 58 10.15 5.87 14.20
N ILE A 59 10.61 6.15 15.42
CA ILE A 59 11.06 7.50 15.83
C ILE A 59 12.42 7.44 16.52
N ASP A 60 13.34 8.31 16.10
CA ASP A 60 14.61 8.55 16.78
C ASP A 60 14.64 9.96 17.35
N LYS A 61 15.15 10.11 18.58
CA LYS A 61 15.32 11.40 19.25
C LYS A 61 16.77 11.55 19.70
N SER A 62 17.40 12.61 19.23
CA SER A 62 18.80 12.89 19.57
C SER A 62 19.04 14.37 19.86
N HIS A 63 20.16 14.66 20.50
CA HIS A 63 20.70 16.01 20.64
C HIS A 63 22.22 15.91 20.58
N THR A 64 22.89 17.05 20.35
CA THR A 64 24.35 17.12 20.35
C THR A 64 24.82 18.25 21.26
N GLY A 65 26.05 18.14 21.75
CA GLY A 65 26.64 19.13 22.65
C GLY A 65 26.33 18.90 24.13
N ARG A 66 26.78 19.84 24.97
CA ARG A 66 26.57 19.76 26.42
C ARG A 66 25.26 20.46 26.79
N VAL A 67 24.51 19.83 27.69
CA VAL A 67 23.36 20.45 28.35
C VAL A 67 23.86 21.18 29.59
N LEU A 68 23.65 22.49 29.62
CA LEU A 68 23.99 23.34 30.77
C LEU A 68 22.72 23.84 31.43
N ALA A 69 22.68 23.84 32.76
CA ALA A 69 21.57 24.44 33.51
C ALA A 69 21.46 25.94 33.17
N GLY A 70 20.24 26.40 32.86
CA GLY A 70 19.99 27.77 32.37
C GLY A 70 20.38 28.00 30.91
N GLY A 71 20.91 26.99 30.22
CA GLY A 71 21.21 27.02 28.78
C GLY A 71 20.05 26.48 27.93
N GLN A 72 20.21 26.56 26.61
CA GLN A 72 19.29 25.97 25.64
C GLN A 72 19.82 24.64 25.11
N VAL A 73 18.91 23.72 24.78
CA VAL A 73 19.21 22.44 24.12
C VAL A 73 18.29 22.29 22.93
N SER A 74 18.83 21.84 21.80
CA SER A 74 18.06 21.50 20.61
C SER A 74 17.99 19.98 20.47
N TYR A 75 16.78 19.45 20.35
CA TYR A 75 16.53 18.05 20.04
C TYR A 75 16.09 17.92 18.58
N VAL A 76 16.52 16.83 17.95
CA VAL A 76 16.08 16.41 16.62
C VAL A 76 15.26 15.14 16.80
N LEU A 77 14.01 15.16 16.33
CA LEU A 77 13.14 14.00 16.28
C LEU A 77 12.94 13.61 14.81
N THR A 78 13.33 12.40 14.47
CA THR A 78 13.20 11.86 13.10
C THR A 78 12.16 10.75 13.12
N VAL A 79 11.08 10.92 12.36
CA VAL A 79 10.07 9.87 12.14
C VAL A 79 10.34 9.22 10.79
N SER A 80 10.29 7.90 10.75
CA SER A 80 10.52 7.07 9.55
C SER A 80 9.41 6.03 9.42
N ASN A 81 8.96 5.78 8.20
CA ASN A 81 8.13 4.62 7.87
C ASN A 81 9.02 3.55 7.22
N LEU A 82 9.15 2.40 7.87
CA LEU A 82 9.94 1.25 7.42
C LEU A 82 9.10 0.27 6.56
N GLY A 83 7.85 0.64 6.26
CA GLY A 83 7.01 0.02 5.22
C GLY A 83 6.26 -1.23 5.67
N PRO A 84 5.74 -2.04 4.73
CA PRO A 84 5.77 -1.89 3.27
C PRO A 84 4.81 -0.85 2.65
N SER A 85 3.78 -0.43 3.37
CA SER A 85 2.77 0.53 2.90
C SER A 85 3.03 1.94 3.43
N ASP A 86 2.46 2.94 2.77
CA ASP A 86 2.43 4.30 3.27
C ASP A 86 1.53 4.39 4.52
N SER A 87 1.85 5.30 5.45
CA SER A 87 0.94 5.64 6.56
C SER A 87 0.00 6.77 6.12
N PRO A 88 -1.33 6.53 5.99
CA PRO A 88 -2.29 7.52 5.44
C PRO A 88 -2.51 8.74 6.36
N GLY A 89 -2.05 8.67 7.61
CA GLY A 89 -2.04 9.78 8.56
C GLY A 89 -3.39 10.03 9.28
N PRO A 90 -3.45 11.09 10.12
CA PRO A 90 -2.35 11.97 10.51
C PRO A 90 -1.35 11.29 11.46
N ILE A 91 -0.06 11.62 11.31
CA ILE A 91 0.99 11.18 12.25
C ILE A 91 1.14 12.24 13.35
N VAL A 92 0.99 11.83 14.61
CA VAL A 92 1.12 12.71 15.77
C VAL A 92 2.35 12.32 16.58
N VAL A 93 3.27 13.27 16.77
CA VAL A 93 4.45 13.12 17.64
C VAL A 93 4.23 13.93 18.91
N THR A 94 4.29 13.25 20.06
CA THR A 94 4.19 13.89 21.39
C THR A 94 5.52 13.74 22.11
N ASP A 95 6.13 14.87 22.47
CA ASP A 95 7.38 14.93 23.23
C ASP A 95 7.17 15.66 24.56
N THR A 96 7.23 14.93 25.68
CA THR A 96 7.09 15.52 27.01
C THR A 96 8.46 15.92 27.54
N LEU A 97 8.71 17.23 27.62
CA LEU A 97 9.95 17.77 28.16
C LEU A 97 9.88 17.87 29.69
N PRO A 98 10.95 17.51 30.42
CA PRO A 98 11.00 17.73 31.86
C PRO A 98 10.95 19.24 32.17
N ALA A 99 10.33 19.60 33.30
CA ALA A 99 10.49 20.93 33.87
C ALA A 99 11.98 21.08 34.24
N GLY A 100 12.66 22.04 33.62
CA GLY A 100 14.13 22.20 33.68
C GLY A 100 14.72 22.27 35.08
#